data_AF-A0A9D7MKI4-F1
#
_entry.id   AF-A0A9D7MKI4-F1
#
_cell.length_a   1.000
_cell.length_b   1.000
_cell.length_c   1.000
_cell.angle_alpha   90.00
_cell.angle_beta   90.00
_cell.angle_gamma   90.00
#
_symmetry.space_group_name_H-M   'P 1'
#
loop_
_entity.id
_entity.type
_entity.pdbx_description
1 polymer ?
#
loop_
_entity_poly.entity_id
_entity_poly.type
_entity_poly.pdbx_seq_one_letter_code
_entity_poly.pdbx_strand_id
1 'polypeptide(L)'
;MGDLWSRGISVEQVRNSFPSITAGGNTYFLNIPEATQITNNAIWGIRRQSATTNLSAIHLFTQRSTTLTGWNQIITPSLNNNQYFTRNDVVYNNTIVLTNDNIVGTGLVAGVGVQHASGASIKNNAFVMQNGASASTLNHSTLFYQGVQMTDGNDPMALVCDRNAYENGEATMARFVEINANSDVISQGSAVEFKFLSQWRSWTKRDINSVEGTISSDMAYGGVAPNQRLRVKTNPTPIGSLLNNRGERLSVITTDIDGAARGSAGQPFDIGADEFDGRQYVKDLEAAAVVSPSKYRAATGTLSDAEYVMTQTPISITGLVRNIGGLPQTNTPIRLRVYLETPASNNGALATAQWNSSPVVDRIVNATINSGDEANVVYDLTWVPQSYQQLAGMGYVVPAHLYGMANNISPRYRIEISVSSDEYTPNNAVNKVVRFFVARSNVRMLATARGASVDLYAGTPTQNQIASRLNIDSVTYTLERIGYANNPAGSVIAYDVLDRDNFEERAIDYSIYRTVFWSSDNNPLTRFERRDLRAYVASGTALSKKNLAIAGQNYPRQHVGMDVINDQAFIQSVLRVNNVPPGNPCQQH
;
A
#
# COMPACT_ATOMS: atom_id res chain seq x y z
N MET A 1 25.28 -1.60 -29.13
CA MET A 1 25.38 -1.14 -27.74
C MET A 1 24.92 -2.29 -26.86
N GLY A 2 25.71 -2.69 -25.86
CA GLY A 2 25.38 -3.84 -25.02
C GLY A 2 24.13 -3.60 -24.18
N ASP A 3 23.44 -4.68 -23.82
CA ASP A 3 22.29 -4.64 -22.90
C ASP A 3 22.78 -4.11 -21.52
N LEU A 4 22.18 -3.02 -21.03
CA LEU A 4 22.52 -2.38 -19.76
C LEU A 4 21.91 -3.12 -18.56
N TRP A 5 21.78 -4.44 -18.64
CA TRP A 5 21.09 -5.25 -17.66
C TRP A 5 21.87 -6.51 -17.30
N SER A 6 21.82 -6.86 -16.03
CA SER A 6 22.16 -8.17 -15.51
C SER A 6 20.87 -8.85 -15.06
N ARG A 7 20.53 -9.99 -15.69
CA ARG A 7 19.29 -10.72 -15.39
C ARG A 7 19.56 -12.18 -15.10
N GLY A 8 18.80 -12.76 -14.18
CA GLY A 8 18.75 -14.21 -14.00
C GLY A 8 17.89 -14.86 -15.07
N ILE A 9 16.58 -14.56 -15.03
CA ILE A 9 15.59 -15.00 -16.02
C ILE A 9 14.94 -13.75 -16.62
N SER A 10 14.85 -13.71 -17.96
CA SER A 10 14.18 -12.64 -18.68
C SER A 10 13.17 -13.21 -19.67
N VAL A 11 11.94 -12.69 -19.61
CA VAL A 11 10.89 -12.95 -20.59
C VAL A 11 10.54 -11.60 -21.20
N GLU A 12 10.95 -11.43 -22.45
CA GLU A 12 10.62 -10.26 -23.25
C GLU A 12 9.57 -10.64 -24.30
N GLN A 13 8.39 -10.02 -24.22
CA GLN A 13 7.41 -10.12 -25.28
C GLN A 13 7.63 -9.04 -26.33
N VAL A 14 7.87 -9.49 -27.57
CA VAL A 14 7.99 -8.64 -28.76
C VAL A 14 6.80 -8.91 -29.66
N ARG A 15 6.06 -7.85 -30.03
CA ARG A 15 4.91 -7.99 -30.95
C ARG A 15 5.39 -8.13 -32.38
N ASN A 16 4.98 -9.21 -33.04
CA ASN A 16 5.16 -9.39 -34.47
C ASN A 16 3.85 -9.08 -35.21
N SER A 17 3.94 -8.39 -36.34
CA SER A 17 2.80 -8.03 -37.18
C SER A 17 2.84 -8.88 -38.45
N PHE A 18 1.77 -9.62 -38.71
CA PHE A 18 1.59 -10.45 -39.90
C PHE A 18 0.37 -10.00 -40.70
N PRO A 19 0.39 -10.07 -42.04
CA PRO A 19 -0.83 -9.85 -42.83
C PRO A 19 -1.89 -10.90 -42.47
N SER A 20 -3.13 -10.48 -42.23
CA SER A 20 -4.25 -11.39 -42.01
C SER A 20 -4.75 -11.94 -43.35
N ILE A 21 -4.85 -13.26 -43.44
CA ILE A 21 -5.41 -13.96 -44.61
C ILE A 21 -6.94 -14.03 -44.61
N THR A 22 -7.61 -13.69 -43.50
CA THR A 22 -9.05 -13.94 -43.31
C THR A 22 -9.88 -12.69 -42.99
N ALA A 23 -9.29 -11.66 -42.38
CA ALA A 23 -10.03 -10.51 -41.86
C ALA A 23 -9.76 -9.17 -42.57
N GLY A 24 -8.79 -9.12 -43.49
CA GLY A 24 -8.20 -7.86 -43.95
C GLY A 24 -7.40 -7.16 -42.85
N GLY A 25 -6.27 -6.54 -43.18
CA GLY A 25 -5.38 -5.89 -42.20
C GLY A 25 -4.34 -6.84 -41.60
N ASN A 26 -3.76 -6.47 -40.44
CA ASN A 26 -2.69 -7.22 -39.78
C ASN A 26 -3.22 -8.01 -38.56
N THR A 27 -2.72 -9.24 -38.40
CA THR A 27 -2.82 -10.03 -37.15
C THR A 27 -1.53 -9.87 -36.36
N TYR A 28 -1.64 -9.76 -35.04
CA TYR A 28 -0.49 -9.56 -34.16
C TYR A 28 -0.24 -10.79 -33.31
N PHE A 29 1.00 -11.24 -33.30
CA PHE A 29 1.45 -12.36 -32.48
C PHE A 29 2.13 -11.83 -31.20
N LEU A 30 1.89 -12.41 -30.02
CA LEU A 30 0.95 -13.51 -29.73
C LEU A 30 -0.51 -13.03 -29.72
N ASN A 31 -1.42 -13.77 -30.37
CA ASN A 31 -2.85 -13.46 -30.42
C ASN A 31 -3.66 -14.18 -29.32
N ILE A 32 -3.03 -15.07 -28.57
CA ILE A 32 -3.58 -15.80 -27.42
C ILE A 32 -2.75 -15.49 -26.16
N PRO A 33 -3.31 -15.60 -24.95
CA PRO A 33 -2.55 -15.41 -23.72
C PRO A 33 -1.34 -16.33 -23.65
N GLU A 34 -0.19 -15.75 -23.36
CA GLU A 34 1.11 -16.42 -23.37
C GLU A 34 1.28 -17.34 -22.17
N ALA A 35 0.73 -16.94 -21.02
CA ALA A 35 0.73 -17.70 -19.77
C ALA A 35 2.12 -18.25 -19.39
N THR A 36 3.15 -17.42 -19.52
CA THR A 36 4.54 -17.84 -19.29
C THR A 36 4.73 -18.24 -17.83
N GLN A 37 5.38 -19.38 -17.58
CA GLN A 37 5.57 -19.90 -16.23
C GLN A 37 7.05 -19.88 -15.85
N ILE A 38 7.38 -19.18 -14.76
CA ILE A 38 8.71 -19.18 -14.15
C ILE A 38 8.60 -19.80 -12.75
N THR A 39 9.01 -21.06 -12.64
CA THR A 39 8.69 -21.88 -11.47
C THR A 39 9.88 -22.66 -10.94
N ASN A 40 9.95 -22.86 -9.62
CA ASN A 40 10.97 -23.69 -8.94
C ASN A 40 12.43 -23.32 -9.24
N ASN A 41 12.75 -22.03 -9.42
CA ASN A 41 14.13 -21.60 -9.68
C ASN A 41 14.82 -21.14 -8.40
N ALA A 42 16.08 -21.53 -8.22
CA ALA A 42 16.98 -20.94 -7.23
C ALA A 42 17.93 -19.95 -7.93
N ILE A 43 17.66 -18.65 -7.81
CA ILE A 43 18.36 -17.58 -8.53
C ILE A 43 19.23 -16.81 -7.55
N TRP A 44 20.55 -16.83 -7.77
CA TRP A 44 21.53 -16.16 -6.92
C TRP A 44 22.81 -15.81 -7.69
N GLY A 45 23.68 -15.01 -7.08
CA GLY A 45 25.01 -14.70 -7.63
C GLY A 45 25.03 -13.71 -8.79
N ILE A 46 23.89 -13.10 -9.15
CA ILE A 46 23.82 -12.06 -10.18
C ILE A 46 24.42 -10.76 -9.62
N ARG A 47 25.27 -10.09 -10.41
CA ARG A 47 25.94 -8.84 -10.00
C ARG A 47 25.96 -7.84 -11.13
N ARG A 48 25.90 -6.55 -10.78
CA ARG A 48 26.14 -5.46 -11.73
C ARG A 48 27.64 -5.27 -11.95
N GLN A 49 27.99 -4.70 -13.10
CA GLN A 49 29.38 -4.31 -13.42
C GLN A 49 29.62 -2.80 -13.28
N SER A 50 28.57 -1.99 -13.28
CA SER A 50 28.67 -0.53 -13.20
C SER A 50 27.46 0.11 -12.50
N ALA A 51 27.60 1.37 -12.13
CA ALA A 51 26.56 2.15 -11.44
C ALA A 51 25.27 2.35 -12.26
N THR A 52 25.32 2.27 -13.59
CA THR A 52 24.15 2.47 -14.48
C THR A 52 23.53 1.16 -14.95
N THR A 53 24.16 0.02 -14.66
CA THR A 53 23.65 -1.30 -15.00
C THR A 53 22.42 -1.61 -14.16
N ASN A 54 21.32 -2.00 -14.80
CA ASN A 54 20.12 -2.49 -14.12
C ASN A 54 20.30 -3.96 -13.72
N LEU A 55 19.60 -4.41 -12.68
CA LEU A 55 19.65 -5.75 -12.13
C LEU A 55 18.23 -6.24 -11.86
N SER A 56 17.92 -7.46 -12.33
CA SER A 56 16.69 -8.16 -11.95
C SER A 56 16.91 -9.66 -11.82
N ALA A 57 16.43 -10.31 -10.76
CA ALA A 57 16.50 -11.77 -10.72
C ALA A 57 15.58 -12.39 -11.77
N ILE A 58 14.34 -11.91 -11.83
CA ILE A 58 13.36 -12.26 -12.84
C ILE A 58 12.83 -10.96 -13.46
N HIS A 59 12.71 -10.89 -14.79
CA HIS A 59 12.14 -9.74 -15.48
C HIS A 59 11.13 -10.17 -16.54
N LEU A 60 9.85 -9.88 -16.29
CA LEU A 60 8.73 -10.07 -17.21
C LEU A 60 8.35 -8.72 -17.81
N PHE A 61 8.45 -8.55 -19.12
CA PHE A 61 8.17 -7.26 -19.74
C PHE A 61 7.80 -7.37 -21.21
N THR A 62 7.06 -6.38 -21.72
CA THR A 62 6.99 -6.14 -23.17
C THR A 62 8.15 -5.28 -23.63
N GLN A 63 8.57 -5.42 -24.89
CA GLN A 63 9.67 -4.65 -25.47
C GLN A 63 9.55 -3.15 -25.12
N ARG A 64 10.67 -2.53 -24.75
CA ARG A 64 10.75 -1.13 -24.36
C ARG A 64 10.97 -0.20 -25.55
N SER A 65 10.57 1.06 -25.41
CA SER A 65 10.80 2.06 -26.45
C SER A 65 12.30 2.27 -26.70
N THR A 66 12.73 2.17 -27.96
CA THR A 66 14.13 2.40 -28.36
C THR A 66 14.44 3.87 -28.67
N THR A 67 13.40 4.72 -28.73
CA THR A 67 13.55 6.17 -29.00
C THR A 67 13.74 6.99 -27.73
N LEU A 68 13.45 6.41 -26.57
CA LEU A 68 13.63 7.03 -25.26
C LEU A 68 14.90 6.50 -24.59
N THR A 69 15.36 7.20 -23.55
CA THR A 69 16.52 6.80 -22.75
C THR A 69 16.21 6.86 -21.26
N GLY A 70 17.04 6.18 -20.46
CA GLY A 70 16.97 6.20 -19.00
C GLY A 70 15.64 5.68 -18.45
N TRP A 71 15.12 6.35 -17.41
CA TRP A 71 13.88 5.95 -16.74
C TRP A 71 12.68 5.90 -17.69
N ASN A 72 12.54 6.89 -18.57
CA ASN A 72 11.43 6.96 -19.52
C ASN A 72 11.42 5.77 -20.49
N GLN A 73 12.60 5.26 -20.88
CA GLN A 73 12.69 4.03 -21.66
C GLN A 73 12.20 2.82 -20.89
N ILE A 74 12.58 2.69 -19.61
CA ILE A 74 12.18 1.55 -18.77
C ILE A 74 10.66 1.51 -18.62
N ILE A 75 10.01 2.64 -18.37
CA ILE A 75 8.57 2.69 -18.12
C ILE A 75 7.72 2.84 -19.38
N THR A 76 8.29 2.96 -20.57
CA THR A 76 7.50 3.16 -21.80
C THR A 76 7.61 1.94 -22.73
N PRO A 77 6.49 1.32 -23.10
CA PRO A 77 6.48 0.22 -24.06
C PRO A 77 6.88 0.70 -25.44
N SER A 78 7.37 -0.21 -26.28
CA SER A 78 7.58 0.07 -27.70
C SER A 78 6.26 0.44 -28.40
N LEU A 79 5.12 -0.03 -27.89
CA LEU A 79 3.78 0.32 -28.34
C LEU A 79 2.88 0.66 -27.16
N ASN A 80 2.42 1.89 -27.08
CA ASN A 80 1.58 2.36 -25.99
C ASN A 80 0.09 2.23 -26.35
N ASN A 81 -0.47 1.01 -26.24
CA ASN A 81 -1.90 0.76 -26.49
C ASN A 81 -2.44 -0.40 -25.63
N ASN A 82 -3.77 -0.58 -25.67
CA ASN A 82 -4.50 -1.62 -24.92
C ASN A 82 -4.29 -3.07 -25.41
N GLN A 83 -3.50 -3.28 -26.47
CA GLN A 83 -3.25 -4.60 -27.04
C GLN A 83 -1.83 -5.10 -26.76
N TYR A 84 -1.00 -4.36 -26.03
CA TYR A 84 0.41 -4.67 -25.85
C TYR A 84 0.79 -4.93 -24.39
N PHE A 85 0.33 -6.08 -23.90
CA PHE A 85 0.59 -6.60 -22.56
C PHE A 85 1.07 -8.04 -22.66
N THR A 86 1.94 -8.47 -21.74
CA THR A 86 2.07 -9.90 -21.46
C THR A 86 0.85 -10.37 -20.67
N ARG A 87 0.39 -11.61 -20.88
CA ARG A 87 -0.89 -12.06 -20.31
C ARG A 87 -0.76 -13.36 -19.53
N ASN A 88 -1.31 -13.34 -18.32
CA ASN A 88 -1.44 -14.49 -17.42
C ASN A 88 -0.10 -15.15 -17.05
N ASP A 89 1.00 -14.40 -17.08
CA ASP A 89 2.30 -14.89 -16.65
C ASP A 89 2.32 -15.19 -15.15
N VAL A 90 3.07 -16.22 -14.77
CA VAL A 90 3.19 -16.64 -13.37
C VAL A 90 4.65 -16.77 -12.94
N VAL A 91 4.94 -16.31 -11.72
CA VAL A 91 6.22 -16.46 -11.04
C VAL A 91 5.94 -17.14 -9.71
N TYR A 92 6.18 -18.45 -9.65
CA TYR A 92 5.76 -19.27 -8.51
C TYR A 92 6.90 -20.08 -7.92
N ASN A 93 6.94 -20.21 -6.59
CA ASN A 93 7.87 -21.11 -5.90
C ASN A 93 9.34 -20.86 -6.28
N ASN A 94 9.81 -19.61 -6.44
CA ASN A 94 11.22 -19.32 -6.71
C ASN A 94 11.92 -18.87 -5.43
N THR A 95 13.19 -19.24 -5.28
CA THR A 95 14.08 -18.70 -4.25
C THR A 95 15.03 -17.71 -4.90
N ILE A 96 14.95 -16.44 -4.51
CA ILE A 96 15.70 -15.33 -5.10
C ILE A 96 16.60 -14.72 -4.05
N VAL A 97 17.90 -14.71 -4.31
CA VAL A 97 18.90 -14.07 -3.44
C VAL A 97 19.72 -13.08 -4.25
N LEU A 98 19.43 -11.79 -4.07
CA LEU A 98 20.25 -10.70 -4.59
C LEU A 98 21.28 -10.31 -3.54
N THR A 99 22.47 -10.88 -3.69
CA THR A 99 23.62 -10.59 -2.82
C THR A 99 24.11 -9.16 -3.03
N ASN A 100 24.61 -8.53 -1.97
CA ASN A 100 25.22 -7.22 -2.08
C ASN A 100 26.39 -7.24 -3.09
N ASP A 101 26.27 -6.44 -4.14
CA ASP A 101 27.30 -6.28 -5.18
C ASP A 101 28.27 -5.12 -4.89
N ASN A 102 28.08 -4.40 -3.78
CA ASN A 102 28.86 -3.23 -3.35
C ASN A 102 28.90 -2.08 -4.38
N ILE A 103 27.90 -2.00 -5.27
CA ILE A 103 27.79 -0.91 -6.26
C ILE A 103 26.78 0.12 -5.76
N VAL A 104 27.24 1.36 -5.62
CA VAL A 104 26.39 2.54 -5.48
C VAL A 104 26.07 3.06 -6.87
N GLY A 105 24.79 3.27 -7.18
CA GLY A 105 24.43 3.64 -8.54
C GLY A 105 23.02 4.16 -8.74
N THR A 106 22.70 4.33 -10.03
CA THR A 106 21.41 4.81 -10.51
C THR A 106 20.64 3.72 -11.25
N GLY A 107 21.28 2.63 -11.68
CA GLY A 107 20.60 1.50 -12.35
C GLY A 107 19.53 0.89 -11.47
N LEU A 108 18.40 0.49 -12.05
CA LEU A 108 17.30 -0.18 -11.38
C LEU A 108 17.76 -1.50 -10.77
N VAL A 109 17.40 -1.79 -9.53
CA VAL A 109 17.61 -3.06 -8.85
C VAL A 109 16.26 -3.58 -8.39
N ALA A 110 15.83 -4.71 -8.93
CA ALA A 110 14.59 -5.38 -8.58
C ALA A 110 14.82 -6.87 -8.27
N GLY A 111 14.14 -7.43 -7.27
CA GLY A 111 14.06 -8.89 -7.13
C GLY A 111 13.32 -9.50 -8.32
N VAL A 112 12.05 -9.11 -8.47
CA VAL A 112 11.21 -9.40 -9.63
C VAL A 112 10.74 -8.09 -10.24
N GLY A 113 10.94 -7.92 -11.54
CA GLY A 113 10.33 -6.86 -12.34
C GLY A 113 9.21 -7.41 -13.21
N VAL A 114 8.02 -6.84 -13.10
CA VAL A 114 6.87 -7.14 -13.96
C VAL A 114 6.37 -5.84 -14.57
N GLN A 115 6.46 -5.71 -15.89
CA GLN A 115 6.08 -4.49 -16.59
C GLN A 115 5.12 -4.76 -17.75
N HIS A 116 4.05 -3.98 -17.83
CA HIS A 116 3.03 -4.13 -18.87
C HIS A 116 2.49 -5.56 -18.92
N ALA A 117 2.13 -6.09 -17.75
CA ALA A 117 1.52 -7.39 -17.63
C ALA A 117 0.04 -7.26 -17.25
N SER A 118 -0.78 -8.14 -17.80
CA SER A 118 -2.21 -8.27 -17.55
C SER A 118 -2.48 -9.61 -16.88
N GLY A 119 -2.97 -9.57 -15.65
CA GLY A 119 -3.32 -10.78 -14.89
C GLY A 119 -2.09 -11.61 -14.48
N ALA A 120 -0.93 -10.97 -14.30
CA ALA A 120 0.26 -11.66 -13.80
C ALA A 120 0.06 -12.14 -12.36
N SER A 121 0.70 -13.24 -11.98
CA SER A 121 0.66 -13.71 -10.60
C SER A 121 2.03 -14.06 -10.02
N ILE A 122 2.27 -13.65 -8.78
CA ILE A 122 3.51 -13.88 -8.02
C ILE A 122 3.14 -14.51 -6.68
N LYS A 123 3.42 -15.80 -6.51
CA LYS A 123 3.05 -16.54 -5.29
C LYS A 123 4.14 -17.47 -4.80
N ASN A 124 4.21 -17.69 -3.49
CA ASN A 124 5.12 -18.65 -2.86
C ASN A 124 6.61 -18.42 -3.18
N ASN A 125 7.03 -17.19 -3.50
CA ASN A 125 8.44 -16.90 -3.74
C ASN A 125 9.13 -16.46 -2.45
N ALA A 126 10.38 -16.89 -2.29
CA ALA A 126 11.27 -16.44 -1.22
C ALA A 126 12.23 -15.39 -1.78
N PHE A 127 12.28 -14.21 -1.15
CA PHE A 127 13.09 -13.08 -1.58
C PHE A 127 14.09 -12.67 -0.51
N VAL A 128 15.37 -12.60 -0.87
CA VAL A 128 16.45 -12.08 -0.03
C VAL A 128 17.16 -10.97 -0.77
N MET A 129 17.04 -9.75 -0.25
CA MET A 129 17.64 -8.53 -0.80
C MET A 129 18.73 -8.03 0.16
N GLN A 130 20.00 -8.15 -0.22
CA GLN A 130 21.13 -7.84 0.67
C GLN A 130 21.87 -6.55 0.30
N ASN A 131 21.57 -5.95 -0.85
CA ASN A 131 22.21 -4.70 -1.25
C ASN A 131 21.89 -3.56 -0.27
N GLY A 132 22.82 -2.62 -0.11
CA GLY A 132 22.63 -1.46 0.77
C GLY A 132 21.63 -0.43 0.23
N ALA A 133 21.23 0.53 1.07
CA ALA A 133 20.25 1.57 0.72
C ALA A 133 20.64 2.40 -0.53
N SER A 134 21.94 2.57 -0.78
CA SER A 134 22.47 3.33 -1.93
C SER A 134 22.64 2.49 -3.20
N ALA A 135 22.14 1.25 -3.23
CA ALA A 135 22.26 0.37 -4.39
C ALA A 135 21.65 0.97 -5.65
N SER A 136 20.54 1.71 -5.52
CA SER A 136 19.93 2.45 -6.62
C SER A 136 19.21 3.68 -6.12
N THR A 137 19.42 4.82 -6.78
CA THR A 137 18.59 6.02 -6.58
C THR A 137 17.29 5.99 -7.39
N LEU A 138 17.21 5.19 -8.47
CA LEU A 138 16.00 5.07 -9.29
C LEU A 138 15.01 4.08 -8.69
N ASN A 139 15.49 2.89 -8.33
CA ASN A 139 14.66 1.83 -7.77
C ASN A 139 15.54 0.76 -7.12
N HIS A 140 15.39 0.56 -5.82
CA HIS A 140 15.91 -0.61 -5.11
C HIS A 140 14.72 -1.28 -4.42
N SER A 141 14.13 -2.29 -5.06
CA SER A 141 12.93 -2.94 -4.55
C SER A 141 12.91 -4.45 -4.72
N THR A 142 12.11 -5.12 -3.91
CA THR A 142 11.88 -6.56 -4.09
C THR A 142 10.95 -6.81 -5.28
N LEU A 143 9.87 -6.04 -5.37
CA LEU A 143 8.94 -6.06 -6.50
C LEU A 143 8.95 -4.72 -7.25
N PHE A 144 9.38 -4.73 -8.51
CA PHE A 144 9.10 -3.63 -9.43
C PHE A 144 7.88 -3.98 -10.28
N TYR A 145 6.77 -3.29 -10.07
CA TYR A 145 5.55 -3.52 -10.82
C TYR A 145 5.19 -2.28 -11.64
N GLN A 146 4.97 -2.49 -12.94
CA GLN A 146 4.30 -1.54 -13.80
C GLN A 146 3.04 -2.17 -14.38
N GLY A 147 1.88 -1.68 -13.98
CA GLY A 147 0.59 -2.23 -14.40
C GLY A 147 -0.60 -1.43 -13.88
N VAL A 148 -1.79 -2.00 -14.02
CA VAL A 148 -3.03 -1.31 -13.65
C VAL A 148 -3.18 -1.14 -12.14
N GLN A 149 -4.01 -0.18 -11.73
CA GLN A 149 -4.37 0.03 -10.33
C GLN A 149 -4.90 -1.27 -9.69
N MET A 150 -4.67 -1.44 -8.38
CA MET A 150 -4.96 -2.68 -7.63
C MET A 150 -5.76 -2.41 -6.36
N THR A 151 -6.71 -1.47 -6.39
CA THR A 151 -7.25 -0.92 -5.12
C THR A 151 -8.37 -1.73 -4.50
N ASP A 152 -8.99 -2.66 -5.23
CA ASP A 152 -10.13 -3.46 -4.72
C ASP A 152 -9.83 -4.97 -4.60
N GLY A 153 -8.65 -5.41 -5.05
CA GLY A 153 -8.26 -6.81 -5.05
C GLY A 153 -8.93 -7.67 -6.15
N ASN A 154 -9.84 -7.12 -6.95
CA ASN A 154 -10.59 -7.82 -7.99
C ASN A 154 -10.34 -7.28 -9.41
N ASP A 155 -9.47 -6.29 -9.53
CA ASP A 155 -8.98 -5.77 -10.82
C ASP A 155 -8.44 -6.92 -11.72
N PRO A 156 -9.07 -7.23 -12.87
CA PRO A 156 -8.77 -8.44 -13.66
C PRO A 156 -7.41 -8.37 -14.38
N MET A 157 -6.91 -7.17 -14.68
CA MET A 157 -5.59 -6.97 -15.27
C MET A 157 -4.49 -6.79 -14.22
N ALA A 158 -4.85 -6.61 -12.94
CA ALA A 158 -3.91 -6.34 -11.88
C ALA A 158 -3.01 -7.54 -11.57
N LEU A 159 -1.87 -7.26 -10.95
CA LEU A 159 -1.04 -8.27 -10.33
C LEU A 159 -1.80 -8.96 -9.18
N VAL A 160 -1.75 -10.29 -9.18
CA VAL A 160 -2.14 -11.12 -8.05
C VAL A 160 -0.88 -11.58 -7.33
N CYS A 161 -0.62 -11.02 -6.15
CA CYS A 161 0.56 -11.35 -5.35
C CYS A 161 0.11 -11.84 -3.97
N ASP A 162 0.55 -13.02 -3.52
CA ASP A 162 0.28 -13.52 -2.17
C ASP A 162 1.24 -14.63 -1.71
N ARG A 163 1.28 -14.87 -0.39
CA ARG A 163 2.05 -15.96 0.26
C ARG A 163 3.53 -16.01 -0.14
N ASN A 164 4.16 -14.85 -0.29
CA ASN A 164 5.60 -14.73 -0.50
C ASN A 164 6.33 -14.53 0.83
N ALA A 165 7.62 -14.84 0.89
CA ALA A 165 8.48 -14.55 2.04
C ALA A 165 9.53 -13.50 1.67
N TYR A 166 9.66 -12.49 2.51
CA TYR A 166 10.47 -11.30 2.24
C TYR A 166 11.53 -11.08 3.31
N GLU A 167 12.79 -11.05 2.89
CA GLU A 167 13.91 -10.46 3.63
C GLU A 167 14.41 -9.27 2.81
N ASN A 168 13.75 -8.11 3.02
CA ASN A 168 13.94 -6.93 2.17
C ASN A 168 15.25 -6.17 2.45
N GLY A 169 15.86 -6.34 3.63
CA GLY A 169 17.03 -5.56 4.04
C GLY A 169 16.79 -4.05 3.87
N GLU A 170 17.63 -3.39 3.09
CA GLU A 170 17.48 -1.96 2.75
C GLU A 170 16.66 -1.70 1.47
N ALA A 171 16.15 -2.73 0.80
CA ALA A 171 15.24 -2.57 -0.33
C ALA A 171 13.87 -2.04 0.12
N THR A 172 13.15 -1.45 -0.81
CA THR A 172 11.73 -1.12 -0.68
C THR A 172 10.92 -2.37 -1.03
N MET A 173 9.84 -2.67 -0.30
CA MET A 173 8.98 -3.81 -0.63
C MET A 173 8.54 -3.78 -2.10
N ALA A 174 7.98 -2.66 -2.55
CA ALA A 174 7.55 -2.51 -3.94
C ALA A 174 7.79 -1.11 -4.53
N ARG A 175 8.14 -1.07 -5.82
CA ARG A 175 8.09 0.11 -6.67
C ARG A 175 6.94 -0.04 -7.65
N PHE A 176 5.96 0.85 -7.58
CA PHE A 176 4.78 0.80 -8.45
C PHE A 176 4.77 1.96 -9.44
N VAL A 177 4.65 1.63 -10.72
CA VAL A 177 4.32 2.56 -11.80
C VAL A 177 2.93 2.18 -12.29
N GLU A 178 1.98 3.07 -12.07
CA GLU A 178 0.59 2.82 -12.41
C GLU A 178 0.30 3.25 -13.85
N ILE A 179 -0.31 2.35 -14.61
CA ILE A 179 -0.82 2.60 -15.96
C ILE A 179 -2.32 2.33 -16.03
N ASN A 180 -3.01 2.88 -17.03
CA ASN A 180 -4.39 2.48 -17.33
C ASN A 180 -4.41 1.24 -18.25
N ALA A 181 -5.61 0.72 -18.55
CA ALA A 181 -5.79 -0.39 -19.49
C ALA A 181 -5.38 -0.06 -20.94
N ASN A 182 -5.15 1.22 -21.27
CA ASN A 182 -4.65 1.69 -22.55
C ASN A 182 -3.12 1.91 -22.57
N SER A 183 -2.43 1.55 -21.49
CA SER A 183 -0.99 1.73 -21.26
C SER A 183 -0.52 3.16 -20.93
N ASP A 184 -1.44 4.13 -20.77
CA ASP A 184 -1.05 5.48 -20.34
C ASP A 184 -0.55 5.47 -18.89
N VAL A 185 0.61 6.09 -18.66
CA VAL A 185 1.16 6.25 -17.30
C VAL A 185 0.31 7.22 -16.50
N ILE A 186 -0.37 6.70 -15.50
CA ILE A 186 -1.20 7.47 -14.57
C ILE A 186 -0.33 8.09 -13.47
N SER A 187 0.58 7.29 -12.92
CA SER A 187 1.47 7.70 -11.84
C SER A 187 2.79 6.95 -11.95
N GLN A 188 3.90 7.67 -11.86
CA GLN A 188 5.19 7.02 -11.76
C GLN A 188 5.48 6.54 -10.35
N GLY A 189 4.78 7.03 -9.32
CA GLY A 189 5.09 6.75 -7.91
C GLY A 189 6.50 7.21 -7.48
N SER A 190 6.91 6.87 -6.26
CA SER A 190 8.30 7.09 -5.78
C SER A 190 9.01 5.80 -5.36
N ALA A 191 10.34 5.84 -5.28
CA ALA A 191 11.17 4.69 -4.87
C ALA A 191 10.97 4.24 -3.41
N VAL A 192 10.39 5.10 -2.58
CA VAL A 192 10.16 4.85 -1.15
C VAL A 192 8.68 4.73 -0.80
N GLU A 193 7.78 4.79 -1.79
CA GLU A 193 6.33 4.83 -1.58
C GLU A 193 5.81 3.61 -0.81
N PHE A 194 6.23 2.40 -1.22
CA PHE A 194 5.88 1.16 -0.52
C PHE A 194 7.12 0.54 0.11
N LYS A 195 7.76 1.28 1.03
CA LYS A 195 8.95 0.81 1.75
C LYS A 195 8.68 -0.47 2.52
N PHE A 196 7.53 -0.55 3.19
CA PHE A 196 7.14 -1.67 4.05
C PHE A 196 6.02 -2.51 3.43
N LEU A 197 6.01 -3.80 3.75
CA LEU A 197 4.95 -4.74 3.33
C LEU A 197 3.56 -4.31 3.81
N SER A 198 3.46 -3.68 4.98
CA SER A 198 2.19 -3.15 5.49
C SER A 198 1.61 -2.03 4.61
N GLN A 199 2.45 -1.15 4.05
CA GLN A 199 2.00 -0.08 3.14
C GLN A 199 1.45 -0.66 1.85
N TRP A 200 2.15 -1.64 1.28
CA TRP A 200 1.73 -2.37 0.09
C TRP A 200 0.36 -3.03 0.32
N ARG A 201 0.24 -3.84 1.37
CA ARG A 201 -1.02 -4.51 1.77
C ARG A 201 -2.17 -3.54 1.98
N SER A 202 -1.93 -2.47 2.72
CA SER A 202 -2.98 -1.49 3.05
C SER A 202 -3.54 -0.82 1.80
N TRP A 203 -2.70 -0.58 0.79
CA TRP A 203 -3.08 0.07 -0.46
C TRP A 203 -3.66 -0.88 -1.51
N THR A 204 -2.99 -2.01 -1.76
CA THR A 204 -3.29 -2.90 -2.89
C THR A 204 -4.17 -4.08 -2.53
N LYS A 205 -4.35 -4.35 -1.23
CA LYS A 205 -4.99 -5.59 -0.73
C LYS A 205 -4.34 -6.87 -1.29
N ARG A 206 -3.07 -6.79 -1.69
CA ARG A 206 -2.21 -7.92 -2.09
C ARG A 206 -1.24 -8.29 -0.97
N ASP A 207 -0.65 -9.47 -1.09
CA ASP A 207 0.31 -10.04 -0.13
C ASP A 207 -0.21 -10.13 1.30
N ILE A 208 -1.52 -10.24 1.49
CA ILE A 208 -2.14 -10.31 2.82
C ILE A 208 -1.54 -11.45 3.63
N ASN A 209 -1.23 -12.58 2.98
CA ASN A 209 -0.72 -13.78 3.64
C ASN A 209 0.80 -13.93 3.61
N SER A 210 1.51 -13.04 2.93
CA SER A 210 2.97 -13.03 2.87
C SER A 210 3.63 -12.83 4.25
N VAL A 211 4.93 -13.02 4.35
CA VAL A 211 5.67 -12.91 5.62
C VAL A 211 6.95 -12.10 5.42
N GLU A 212 7.40 -11.41 6.46
CA GLU A 212 8.65 -10.64 6.45
C GLU A 212 9.50 -11.06 7.65
N GLY A 213 10.78 -11.33 7.40
CA GLY A 213 11.74 -11.76 8.42
C GLY A 213 12.99 -12.36 7.80
N THR A 214 13.92 -12.81 8.65
CA THR A 214 15.16 -13.43 8.19
C THR A 214 14.88 -14.85 7.69
N ILE A 215 15.19 -15.12 6.42
CA ILE A 215 15.09 -16.43 5.77
C ILE A 215 16.44 -16.91 5.24
N SER A 216 17.40 -15.99 5.03
CA SER A 216 18.75 -16.31 4.57
C SER A 216 19.51 -17.22 5.54
N SER A 217 19.18 -17.17 6.83
CA SER A 217 19.71 -18.07 7.87
C SER A 217 19.32 -19.53 7.65
N ASP A 218 18.23 -19.80 6.95
CA ASP A 218 17.71 -21.15 6.70
C ASP A 218 18.33 -21.77 5.45
N MET A 219 19.01 -20.96 4.63
CA MET A 219 19.58 -21.39 3.36
C MET A 219 21.06 -21.74 3.47
N ALA A 220 21.55 -22.61 2.59
CA ALA A 220 22.95 -22.98 2.47
C ALA A 220 23.37 -23.12 1.00
N TYR A 221 24.62 -22.70 0.73
CA TYR A 221 25.30 -22.98 -0.52
C TYR A 221 26.03 -24.31 -0.42
N GLY A 222 25.71 -25.24 -1.31
CA GLY A 222 26.39 -26.52 -1.44
C GLY A 222 27.15 -26.63 -2.76
N GLY A 223 28.08 -27.59 -2.82
CA GLY A 223 28.88 -27.86 -4.02
C GLY A 223 30.10 -26.96 -4.17
N VAL A 224 30.77 -27.07 -5.31
CA VAL A 224 31.99 -26.32 -5.66
C VAL A 224 31.79 -25.73 -7.05
N ALA A 225 32.24 -24.49 -7.26
CA ALA A 225 32.08 -23.81 -8.54
C ALA A 225 32.67 -24.67 -9.69
N PRO A 226 31.97 -24.79 -10.83
CA PRO A 226 30.71 -24.12 -11.20
C PRO A 226 29.42 -24.82 -10.76
N ASN A 227 29.50 -26.04 -10.19
CA ASN A 227 28.33 -26.82 -9.76
C ASN A 227 27.95 -26.49 -8.30
N GLN A 228 27.54 -25.24 -8.07
CA GLN A 228 27.03 -24.78 -6.78
C GLN A 228 25.51 -24.75 -6.79
N ARG A 229 24.91 -25.07 -5.64
CA ARG A 229 23.46 -25.05 -5.42
C ARG A 229 23.11 -24.25 -4.18
N LEU A 230 21.99 -23.53 -4.25
CA LEU A 230 21.36 -22.89 -3.10
C LEU A 230 20.14 -23.73 -2.70
N ARG A 231 20.11 -24.21 -1.46
CA ARG A 231 19.03 -25.05 -0.91
C ARG A 231 18.73 -24.65 0.53
N VAL A 232 17.61 -25.11 1.06
CA VAL A 232 17.34 -25.03 2.50
C VAL A 232 18.26 -26.01 3.23
N LYS A 233 18.69 -25.65 4.44
CA LYS A 233 19.56 -26.51 5.27
C LYS A 233 18.82 -27.81 5.61
N THR A 234 19.52 -28.93 5.51
CA THR A 234 19.02 -30.25 5.95
C THR A 234 19.74 -30.79 7.19
N ASN A 235 20.88 -30.19 7.57
CA ASN A 235 21.64 -30.60 8.76
C ASN A 235 22.34 -29.39 9.45
N PRO A 236 21.79 -28.88 10.56
CA PRO A 236 20.46 -29.19 11.07
C PRO A 236 19.38 -28.55 10.18
N THR A 237 18.25 -29.23 10.01
CA THR A 237 17.05 -28.64 9.41
C THR A 237 16.58 -27.42 10.23
N PRO A 238 16.19 -26.30 9.59
CA PRO A 238 15.63 -25.13 10.26
C PRO A 238 14.47 -25.48 11.19
N ILE A 239 14.37 -24.73 12.30
CA ILE A 239 13.24 -24.79 13.22
C ILE A 239 12.43 -23.50 13.10
N GLY A 240 11.11 -23.61 12.99
CA GLY A 240 10.22 -22.44 12.88
C GLY A 240 10.46 -21.58 11.64
N SER A 241 10.96 -22.17 10.55
CA SER A 241 11.25 -21.44 9.32
C SER A 241 10.00 -20.74 8.77
N LEU A 242 10.15 -19.49 8.34
CA LEU A 242 9.10 -18.73 7.65
C LEU A 242 8.75 -19.33 6.28
N LEU A 243 9.59 -20.22 5.75
CA LEU A 243 9.35 -20.87 4.46
C LEU A 243 8.48 -22.13 4.58
N ASN A 244 8.48 -22.76 5.75
CA ASN A 244 7.90 -24.09 5.95
C ASN A 244 6.37 -24.06 5.98
N ASN A 245 5.70 -24.79 5.08
CA ASN A 245 4.26 -25.04 5.05
C ASN A 245 3.39 -23.76 5.05
N ARG A 246 3.84 -22.68 4.39
CA ARG A 246 3.13 -21.38 4.34
C ARG A 246 2.57 -21.00 2.96
N GLY A 247 3.01 -21.67 1.91
CA GLY A 247 2.64 -21.41 0.53
C GLY A 247 1.22 -21.88 0.16
N GLU A 248 0.71 -21.39 -0.96
CA GLU A 248 -0.51 -21.91 -1.59
C GLU A 248 -0.24 -23.24 -2.28
N ARG A 249 -1.23 -24.14 -2.29
CA ARG A 249 -1.20 -25.32 -3.14
C ARG A 249 -1.51 -24.93 -4.58
N LEU A 250 -0.49 -24.89 -5.43
CA LEU A 250 -0.62 -24.50 -6.82
C LEU A 250 -0.78 -25.75 -7.68
N SER A 251 -1.94 -25.93 -8.30
CA SER A 251 -2.25 -27.10 -9.14
C SER A 251 -1.28 -27.30 -10.32
N VAL A 252 -0.64 -26.22 -10.75
CA VAL A 252 0.30 -26.20 -11.88
C VAL A 252 1.68 -26.73 -11.51
N ILE A 253 2.04 -26.78 -10.22
CA ILE A 253 3.39 -27.13 -9.76
C ILE A 253 3.28 -28.17 -8.64
N THR A 254 3.52 -29.43 -8.97
CA THR A 254 3.39 -30.56 -8.02
C THR A 254 4.72 -31.07 -7.49
N THR A 255 5.84 -30.64 -8.08
CA THR A 255 7.20 -31.01 -7.66
C THR A 255 8.03 -29.76 -7.39
N ASP A 256 9.12 -29.90 -6.64
CA ASP A 256 10.09 -28.85 -6.36
C ASP A 256 11.25 -28.82 -7.37
N ILE A 257 12.32 -28.06 -7.07
CA ILE A 257 13.52 -27.95 -7.93
C ILE A 257 14.31 -29.27 -8.08
N ASP A 258 14.21 -30.19 -7.11
CA ASP A 258 14.93 -31.46 -7.09
C ASP A 258 14.02 -32.66 -7.48
N GLY A 259 12.76 -32.39 -7.83
CA GLY A 259 11.75 -33.37 -8.27
C GLY A 259 10.98 -34.02 -7.12
N ALA A 260 11.15 -33.56 -5.88
CA ALA A 260 10.37 -34.02 -4.74
C ALA A 260 8.93 -33.50 -4.82
N ALA A 261 7.96 -34.28 -4.34
CA ALA A 261 6.56 -33.90 -4.35
C ALA A 261 6.29 -32.80 -3.31
N ARG A 262 5.53 -31.77 -3.70
CA ARG A 262 5.13 -30.68 -2.80
C ARG A 262 3.86 -30.98 -2.03
N GLY A 263 3.75 -30.46 -0.80
CA GLY A 263 2.56 -30.50 0.03
C GLY A 263 2.19 -31.92 0.46
N SER A 264 3.19 -32.73 0.81
CA SER A 264 3.01 -34.12 1.25
C SER A 264 1.93 -34.22 2.34
N ALA A 265 1.18 -35.31 2.33
CA ALA A 265 0.10 -35.61 3.29
C ALA A 265 -0.99 -34.51 3.46
N GLY A 266 -1.19 -33.63 2.48
CA GLY A 266 -2.24 -32.62 2.60
C GLY A 266 -1.76 -31.26 3.15
N GLN A 267 -0.46 -31.08 3.36
CA GLN A 267 0.10 -29.82 3.87
C GLN A 267 0.19 -28.72 2.80
N PRO A 268 0.16 -27.42 3.18
CA PRO A 268 0.49 -26.32 2.28
C PRO A 268 1.91 -26.48 1.68
N PHE A 269 2.21 -25.80 0.58
CA PHE A 269 3.57 -25.88 0.01
C PHE A 269 4.57 -25.09 0.84
N ASP A 270 5.85 -25.42 0.72
CA ASP A 270 6.90 -24.54 1.18
C ASP A 270 7.07 -23.34 0.25
N ILE A 271 7.39 -22.17 0.84
CA ILE A 271 7.71 -20.96 0.08
C ILE A 271 9.14 -21.08 -0.45
N GLY A 272 9.32 -20.87 -1.75
CA GLY A 272 10.61 -20.97 -2.44
C GLY A 272 10.71 -22.22 -3.32
N ALA A 273 11.90 -22.43 -3.88
CA ALA A 273 12.17 -23.47 -4.88
C ALA A 273 12.30 -24.89 -4.35
N ASP A 274 12.54 -25.03 -3.05
CA ASP A 274 12.88 -26.29 -2.37
C ASP A 274 11.69 -26.68 -1.48
N GLU A 275 11.31 -27.97 -1.48
CA GLU A 275 10.38 -28.53 -0.50
C GLU A 275 11.20 -29.26 0.59
N PHE A 276 10.92 -29.02 1.87
CA PHE A 276 11.75 -29.51 2.96
C PHE A 276 10.95 -29.82 4.23
N ASP A 277 11.40 -30.84 4.96
CA ASP A 277 10.80 -31.24 6.23
C ASP A 277 11.27 -30.35 7.39
N GLY A 278 10.81 -29.09 7.42
CA GLY A 278 11.13 -28.13 8.48
C GLY A 278 10.65 -28.58 9.86
N ARG A 279 11.46 -28.33 10.91
CA ARG A 279 11.03 -28.60 12.29
C ARG A 279 10.08 -27.50 12.76
N GLN A 280 8.92 -27.88 13.28
CA GLN A 280 7.99 -26.93 13.90
C GLN A 280 8.22 -26.88 15.41
N TYR A 281 7.90 -25.73 16.01
CA TYR A 281 7.70 -25.67 17.46
C TYR A 281 6.48 -26.51 17.84
N VAL A 282 6.43 -27.03 19.05
CA VAL A 282 5.27 -27.78 19.58
C VAL A 282 4.09 -26.83 19.78
N LYS A 283 4.35 -25.65 20.36
CA LYS A 283 3.37 -24.58 20.59
C LYS A 283 3.96 -23.25 20.11
N ASP A 284 3.31 -22.66 19.12
CA ASP A 284 3.70 -21.35 18.58
C ASP A 284 2.49 -20.66 17.93
N LEU A 285 2.05 -19.57 18.52
CA LEU A 285 1.02 -18.68 18.01
C LEU A 285 1.67 -17.37 17.56
N GLU A 286 1.58 -17.07 16.28
CA GLU A 286 2.08 -15.82 15.72
C GLU A 286 0.97 -14.76 15.73
N ALA A 287 1.23 -13.62 16.35
CA ALA A 287 0.43 -12.41 16.14
C ALA A 287 0.88 -11.74 14.83
N ALA A 288 0.22 -12.06 13.71
CA ALA A 288 0.74 -11.75 12.38
C ALA A 288 0.50 -10.29 11.94
N ALA A 289 -0.70 -9.75 12.16
CA ALA A 289 -1.02 -8.38 11.72
C ALA A 289 -2.22 -7.76 12.43
N VAL A 290 -2.28 -6.42 12.43
CA VAL A 290 -3.52 -5.66 12.64
C VAL A 290 -4.16 -5.40 11.28
N VAL A 291 -5.20 -6.17 10.95
CA VAL A 291 -5.88 -6.17 9.64
C VAL A 291 -6.83 -4.98 9.51
N SER A 292 -7.51 -4.61 10.60
CA SER A 292 -8.40 -3.45 10.64
C SER A 292 -8.21 -2.67 11.94
N PRO A 293 -8.08 -1.33 11.90
CA PRO A 293 -8.04 -0.50 10.70
C PRO A 293 -6.74 -0.69 9.88
N SER A 294 -6.84 -0.53 8.57
CA SER A 294 -5.73 -0.59 7.63
C SER A 294 -5.89 0.49 6.56
N LYS A 295 -5.03 1.50 6.63
CA LYS A 295 -4.93 2.58 5.64
C LYS A 295 -3.47 2.72 5.21
N TYR A 296 -3.26 3.34 4.04
CA TYR A 296 -1.90 3.64 3.61
C TYR A 296 -1.27 4.67 4.56
N ARG A 297 0.01 4.47 4.90
CA ARG A 297 0.84 5.39 5.69
C ARG A 297 1.95 5.90 4.80
N ALA A 298 2.18 7.21 4.76
CA ALA A 298 3.31 7.76 4.01
C ALA A 298 4.65 7.20 4.54
N ALA A 299 5.61 6.98 3.64
CA ALA A 299 6.93 6.48 4.06
C ALA A 299 7.83 7.59 4.63
N THR A 300 7.59 8.85 4.24
CA THR A 300 8.41 10.01 4.61
C THR A 300 7.52 11.23 4.88
N GLY A 301 8.09 12.28 5.46
CA GLY A 301 7.38 13.53 5.75
C GLY A 301 6.60 13.49 7.07
N THR A 302 5.74 14.49 7.28
CA THR A 302 4.97 14.67 8.51
C THR A 302 3.89 13.61 8.71
N LEU A 303 3.41 12.99 7.63
CA LEU A 303 2.35 11.97 7.64
C LEU A 303 2.88 10.53 7.75
N SER A 304 4.20 10.35 7.92
CA SER A 304 4.80 9.01 8.14
C SER A 304 4.74 8.54 9.60
N ASP A 305 4.28 9.41 10.51
CA ASP A 305 4.24 9.17 11.95
C ASP A 305 3.21 8.10 12.36
N ALA A 306 2.12 7.94 11.60
CA ALA A 306 1.02 7.02 11.89
C ALA A 306 0.19 6.66 10.65
N GLU A 307 -0.59 5.57 10.70
CA GLU A 307 -1.70 5.38 9.77
C GLU A 307 -2.86 6.32 10.13
N TYR A 308 -3.25 7.21 9.21
CA TYR A 308 -4.35 8.14 9.39
C TYR A 308 -5.67 7.43 9.05
N VAL A 309 -6.62 7.42 9.98
CA VAL A 309 -7.87 6.64 9.85
C VAL A 309 -9.07 7.53 10.12
N MET A 310 -9.91 7.74 9.09
CA MET A 310 -11.24 8.31 9.27
C MET A 310 -12.19 7.26 9.82
N THR A 311 -12.98 7.60 10.83
CA THR A 311 -13.88 6.64 11.48
C THR A 311 -15.15 7.27 12.03
N GLN A 312 -16.19 6.43 12.12
CA GLN A 312 -17.39 6.67 12.91
C GLN A 312 -17.36 5.73 14.12
N THR A 313 -17.89 6.19 15.24
CA THR A 313 -18.01 5.38 16.46
C THR A 313 -19.31 4.56 16.43
N PRO A 314 -19.33 3.31 16.94
CA PRO A 314 -18.22 2.56 17.57
C PRO A 314 -17.21 2.00 16.55
N ILE A 315 -16.01 1.68 17.03
CA ILE A 315 -14.95 1.11 16.18
C ILE A 315 -14.76 -0.38 16.47
N SER A 316 -14.36 -1.14 15.45
CA SER A 316 -13.92 -2.52 15.61
C SER A 316 -12.48 -2.66 15.16
N ILE A 317 -11.71 -3.48 15.87
CA ILE A 317 -10.33 -3.81 15.53
C ILE A 317 -10.27 -5.30 15.17
N THR A 318 -9.53 -5.64 14.12
CA THR A 318 -9.34 -7.03 13.70
C THR A 318 -7.86 -7.37 13.69
N GLY A 319 -7.48 -8.42 14.41
CA GLY A 319 -6.15 -9.02 14.38
C GLY A 319 -6.12 -10.31 13.59
N LEU A 320 -5.02 -10.56 12.89
CA LEU A 320 -4.70 -11.85 12.32
C LEU A 320 -3.75 -12.59 13.25
N VAL A 321 -4.16 -13.78 13.69
CA VAL A 321 -3.32 -14.69 14.48
C VAL A 321 -3.20 -16.01 13.73
N ARG A 322 -2.01 -16.61 13.78
CA ARG A 322 -1.72 -17.88 13.12
C ARG A 322 -1.17 -18.89 14.11
N ASN A 323 -1.48 -20.15 13.92
CA ASN A 323 -0.85 -21.21 14.69
C ASN A 323 0.20 -21.90 13.81
N ILE A 324 1.45 -21.66 14.13
CA ILE A 324 2.60 -22.17 13.40
C ILE A 324 3.31 -23.29 14.19
N GLY A 325 2.77 -23.64 15.36
CA GLY A 325 3.16 -24.81 16.12
C GLY A 325 2.47 -26.08 15.61
N GLY A 326 3.03 -27.23 15.97
CA GLY A 326 2.53 -28.55 15.58
C GLY A 326 1.26 -29.01 16.30
N LEU A 327 0.82 -28.30 17.36
CA LEU A 327 -0.38 -28.66 18.12
C LEU A 327 -1.51 -27.61 17.98
N PRO A 328 -2.77 -28.04 17.81
CA PRO A 328 -3.93 -27.16 17.89
C PRO A 328 -3.97 -26.40 19.22
N GLN A 329 -4.32 -25.11 19.16
CA GLN A 329 -4.51 -24.26 20.34
C GLN A 329 -5.99 -23.98 20.52
N THR A 330 -6.60 -24.54 21.56
CA THR A 330 -8.03 -24.41 21.86
C THR A 330 -8.25 -23.40 22.98
N ASN A 331 -9.27 -22.55 22.82
CA ASN A 331 -9.65 -21.53 23.81
C ASN A 331 -8.47 -20.66 24.29
N THR A 332 -7.54 -20.36 23.39
CA THR A 332 -6.33 -19.57 23.70
C THR A 332 -6.70 -18.08 23.82
N PRO A 333 -6.26 -17.37 24.87
CA PRO A 333 -6.57 -15.97 25.04
C PRO A 333 -5.72 -15.11 24.10
N ILE A 334 -6.39 -14.30 23.28
CA ILE A 334 -5.77 -13.34 22.38
C ILE A 334 -6.16 -11.96 22.89
N ARG A 335 -5.15 -11.14 23.19
CA ARG A 335 -5.31 -9.88 23.91
C ARG A 335 -5.05 -8.70 23.01
N LEU A 336 -6.04 -7.80 22.93
CA LEU A 336 -5.93 -6.47 22.35
C LEU A 336 -5.62 -5.45 23.45
N ARG A 337 -4.59 -4.64 23.23
CA ARG A 337 -4.27 -3.46 24.03
C ARG A 337 -4.17 -2.24 23.13
N VAL A 338 -4.87 -1.16 23.47
CA VAL A 338 -4.73 0.14 22.80
C VAL A 338 -4.13 1.14 23.77
N TYR A 339 -3.01 1.75 23.40
CA TYR A 339 -2.33 2.76 24.20
C TYR A 339 -2.47 4.14 23.56
N LEU A 340 -2.74 5.15 24.37
CA LEU A 340 -2.64 6.55 23.96
C LEU A 340 -1.20 7.04 24.14
N GLU A 341 -0.70 7.80 23.18
CA GLU A 341 0.61 8.48 23.28
C GLU A 341 0.65 9.41 24.51
N THR A 342 1.79 9.51 25.20
CA THR A 342 1.94 10.41 26.35
C THR A 342 1.92 11.89 25.92
N PRO A 343 1.45 12.81 26.79
CA PRO A 343 1.52 14.24 26.51
C PRO A 343 2.94 14.74 26.24
N ALA A 344 3.93 14.22 26.98
CA ALA A 344 5.33 14.60 26.81
C ALA A 344 5.87 14.22 25.42
N SER A 345 5.59 13.00 24.96
CA SER A 345 5.95 12.53 23.62
C SER A 345 5.29 13.34 22.51
N ASN A 346 3.99 13.60 22.66
CA ASN A 346 3.21 14.36 21.69
C ASN A 346 3.73 15.80 21.57
N ASN A 347 3.91 16.48 22.71
CA ASN A 347 4.31 17.88 22.73
C ASN A 347 5.78 18.07 22.32
N GLY A 348 6.62 17.08 22.59
CA GLY A 348 8.00 17.03 22.10
C GLY A 348 8.11 16.63 20.63
N ALA A 349 7.00 16.29 19.94
CA ALA A 349 6.97 15.80 18.57
C ALA A 349 7.97 14.67 18.30
N LEU A 350 8.08 13.72 19.24
CA LEU A 350 9.08 12.65 19.14
C LEU A 350 8.81 11.76 17.93
N ALA A 351 9.84 11.49 17.12
CA ALA A 351 9.76 10.59 15.97
C ALA A 351 9.30 9.19 16.42
N THR A 352 9.86 8.69 17.52
CA THR A 352 9.41 7.47 18.20
C THR A 352 8.47 7.85 19.35
N ALA A 353 7.19 7.57 19.19
CA ALA A 353 6.18 7.85 20.21
C ALA A 353 6.42 7.06 21.50
N GLN A 354 6.20 7.70 22.64
CA GLN A 354 6.13 7.04 23.95
C GLN A 354 4.68 6.91 24.40
N TRP A 355 4.34 5.79 25.00
CA TRP A 355 2.97 5.38 25.30
C TRP A 355 2.67 5.48 26.80
N ASN A 356 1.42 5.78 27.15
CA ASN A 356 0.96 5.72 28.54
C ASN A 356 1.17 4.31 29.11
N SER A 357 1.46 4.21 30.41
CA SER A 357 1.73 2.93 31.08
C SER A 357 0.50 2.00 31.12
N SER A 358 -0.70 2.58 31.15
CA SER A 358 -1.97 1.85 31.14
C SER A 358 -2.64 1.97 29.77
N PRO A 359 -3.15 0.87 29.19
CA PRO A 359 -3.90 0.93 27.95
C PRO A 359 -5.28 1.56 28.18
N VAL A 360 -5.78 2.31 27.20
CA VAL A 360 -7.15 2.85 27.19
C VAL A 360 -8.18 1.79 26.78
N VAL A 361 -7.73 0.71 26.14
CA VAL A 361 -8.54 -0.48 25.84
C VAL A 361 -7.73 -1.72 26.19
N ASP A 362 -8.34 -2.62 26.93
CA ASP A 362 -7.79 -3.94 27.24
C ASP A 362 -8.91 -4.98 27.11
N ARG A 363 -8.76 -5.88 26.14
CA ARG A 363 -9.78 -6.87 25.79
C ARG A 363 -9.11 -8.19 25.47
N ILE A 364 -9.75 -9.27 25.91
CA ILE A 364 -9.33 -10.64 25.59
C ILE A 364 -10.49 -11.28 24.84
N VAL A 365 -10.17 -11.90 23.71
CA VAL A 365 -11.07 -12.78 22.97
C VAL A 365 -10.38 -14.14 22.91
N ASN A 366 -11.11 -15.20 23.26
CA ASN A 366 -10.59 -16.54 23.16
C ASN A 366 -10.90 -17.10 21.77
N ALA A 367 -9.91 -17.76 21.17
CA ALA A 367 -10.06 -18.40 19.87
C ALA A 367 -9.58 -19.85 19.92
N THR A 368 -10.02 -20.65 18.95
CA THR A 368 -9.47 -21.96 18.65
C THR A 368 -8.83 -21.91 17.27
N ILE A 369 -7.55 -22.26 17.18
CA ILE A 369 -6.77 -22.21 15.95
C ILE A 369 -6.03 -23.55 15.80
N ASN A 370 -6.38 -24.33 14.77
CA ASN A 370 -5.68 -25.59 14.53
C ASN A 370 -4.25 -25.35 14.05
N SER A 371 -3.38 -26.37 14.14
CA SER A 371 -2.03 -26.27 13.58
C SER A 371 -2.09 -25.95 12.09
N GLY A 372 -1.32 -24.95 11.65
CA GLY A 372 -1.30 -24.47 10.27
C GLY A 372 -2.43 -23.52 9.88
N ASP A 373 -3.43 -23.32 10.74
CA ASP A 373 -4.57 -22.43 10.46
C ASP A 373 -4.28 -20.97 10.87
N GLU A 374 -5.07 -20.07 10.28
CA GLU A 374 -5.10 -18.65 10.62
C GLU A 374 -6.52 -18.20 11.01
N ALA A 375 -6.61 -17.25 11.94
CA ALA A 375 -7.87 -16.72 12.44
C ALA A 375 -7.86 -15.19 12.50
N ASN A 376 -8.93 -14.59 11.96
CA ASN A 376 -9.23 -13.18 12.17
C ASN A 376 -10.01 -13.02 13.48
N VAL A 377 -9.37 -12.39 14.46
CA VAL A 377 -9.95 -12.12 15.78
C VAL A 377 -10.52 -10.71 15.77
N VAL A 378 -11.84 -10.60 15.88
CA VAL A 378 -12.56 -9.33 15.88
C VAL A 378 -12.80 -8.87 17.31
N TYR A 379 -12.49 -7.61 17.59
CA TYR A 379 -12.74 -6.93 18.84
C TYR A 379 -13.73 -5.79 18.60
N ASP A 380 -14.99 -5.99 18.98
CA ASP A 380 -15.99 -4.93 18.94
C ASP A 380 -15.87 -4.06 20.18
N LEU A 381 -15.58 -2.78 19.97
CA LEU A 381 -15.26 -1.86 21.06
C LEU A 381 -16.37 -0.82 21.24
N THR A 382 -16.77 -0.62 22.49
CA THR A 382 -17.55 0.56 22.89
C THR A 382 -16.68 1.80 23.07
N TRP A 383 -15.36 1.65 22.91
CA TRP A 383 -14.39 2.73 23.08
C TRP A 383 -14.45 3.72 21.91
N VAL A 384 -14.32 5.00 22.24
CA VAL A 384 -14.27 6.11 21.30
C VAL A 384 -12.90 6.78 21.40
N PRO A 385 -12.12 6.86 20.29
CA PRO A 385 -10.90 7.65 20.27
C PRO A 385 -11.17 9.10 20.64
N GLN A 386 -10.29 9.69 21.45
CA GLN A 386 -10.43 11.08 21.91
C GLN A 386 -9.65 12.02 21.00
N SER A 387 -10.31 13.05 20.47
CA SER A 387 -9.63 14.11 19.74
C SER A 387 -8.85 15.04 20.67
N TYR A 388 -7.95 15.87 20.13
CA TYR A 388 -7.23 16.85 20.94
C TYR A 388 -8.17 17.78 21.71
N GLN A 389 -9.31 18.18 21.12
CA GLN A 389 -10.29 18.99 21.82
C GLN A 389 -10.84 18.29 23.08
N GLN A 390 -11.05 16.97 23.03
CA GLN A 390 -11.53 16.19 24.18
C GLN A 390 -10.44 15.94 25.22
N LEU A 391 -9.17 16.02 24.81
CA LEU A 391 -8.00 15.92 25.68
C LEU A 391 -7.51 17.29 26.19
N ALA A 392 -8.25 18.36 25.89
CA ALA A 392 -7.94 19.71 26.39
C ALA A 392 -7.91 19.70 27.92
N GLY A 393 -6.84 20.24 28.51
CA GLY A 393 -6.60 20.22 29.96
C GLY A 393 -5.87 18.98 30.49
N MET A 394 -5.62 17.97 29.66
CA MET A 394 -4.80 16.79 30.02
C MET A 394 -3.32 16.94 29.63
N GLY A 395 -2.89 18.16 29.31
CA GLY A 395 -1.50 18.48 28.95
C GLY A 395 -1.14 18.23 27.48
N TYR A 396 -2.06 17.79 26.62
CA TYR A 396 -1.81 17.64 25.18
C TYR A 396 -1.85 19.00 24.46
N VAL A 397 -0.84 19.25 23.65
CA VAL A 397 -0.77 20.39 22.72
C VAL A 397 -1.03 19.90 21.30
N VAL A 398 -1.91 20.58 20.57
CA VAL A 398 -2.17 20.25 19.16
C VAL A 398 -0.94 20.64 18.33
N PRO A 399 -0.35 19.72 17.55
CA PRO A 399 0.68 20.08 16.59
C PRO A 399 0.18 21.13 15.61
N ALA A 400 1.01 22.14 15.30
CA ALA A 400 0.60 23.28 14.46
C ALA A 400 -0.05 22.86 13.14
N HIS A 401 0.51 21.82 12.48
CA HIS A 401 0.00 21.30 11.22
C HIS A 401 -1.35 20.55 11.34
N LEU A 402 -1.81 20.22 12.55
CA LEU A 402 -3.11 19.57 12.79
C LEU A 402 -4.14 20.52 13.43
N TYR A 403 -3.77 21.79 13.65
CA TYR A 403 -4.57 22.74 14.42
C TYR A 403 -5.98 22.95 13.86
N GLY A 404 -6.12 23.04 12.54
CA GLY A 404 -7.42 23.20 11.87
C GLY A 404 -8.37 22.02 12.09
N MET A 405 -7.84 20.85 12.48
CA MET A 405 -8.59 19.61 12.70
C MET A 405 -8.73 19.25 14.18
N ALA A 406 -8.35 20.12 15.12
CA ALA A 406 -8.24 19.81 16.56
C ALA A 406 -9.51 19.18 17.18
N ASN A 407 -10.69 19.51 16.65
CA ASN A 407 -11.96 18.95 17.10
C ASN A 407 -12.13 17.47 16.75
N ASN A 408 -11.50 17.01 15.67
CA ASN A 408 -11.73 15.70 15.05
C ASN A 408 -10.52 14.78 15.14
N ILE A 409 -9.31 15.33 15.10
CA ILE A 409 -8.07 14.56 15.05
C ILE A 409 -7.56 14.21 16.46
N SER A 410 -7.08 12.99 16.65
CA SER A 410 -6.48 12.52 17.89
C SER A 410 -4.95 12.67 17.91
N PRO A 411 -4.30 12.54 19.09
CA PRO A 411 -2.91 12.09 19.19
C PRO A 411 -2.73 10.68 18.60
N ARG A 412 -1.49 10.17 18.59
CA ARG A 412 -1.23 8.80 18.13
C ARG A 412 -1.75 7.77 19.14
N TYR A 413 -2.21 6.65 18.61
CA TYR A 413 -2.54 5.44 19.36
C TYR A 413 -1.70 4.27 18.87
N ARG A 414 -1.28 3.40 19.79
CA ARG A 414 -0.68 2.10 19.47
C ARG A 414 -1.70 1.02 19.70
N ILE A 415 -2.07 0.33 18.63
CA ILE A 415 -2.85 -0.91 18.68
C ILE A 415 -1.85 -2.05 18.78
N GLU A 416 -1.97 -2.86 19.82
CA GLU A 416 -1.13 -4.03 20.09
C GLU A 416 -2.02 -5.26 20.20
N ILE A 417 -1.69 -6.29 19.44
CA ILE A 417 -2.32 -7.60 19.53
C ILE A 417 -1.25 -8.57 20.00
N SER A 418 -1.58 -9.35 21.02
CA SER A 418 -0.65 -10.26 21.66
C SER A 418 -1.31 -11.58 21.99
N VAL A 419 -0.52 -12.65 21.93
CA VAL A 419 -0.90 -13.98 22.39
C VAL A 419 -0.12 -14.34 23.65
N SER A 420 -0.44 -15.48 24.24
CA SER A 420 0.28 -16.00 25.41
C SER A 420 1.70 -16.42 25.05
N SER A 421 2.63 -16.35 26.00
CA SER A 421 3.98 -16.86 25.79
C SER A 421 3.99 -18.33 25.40
N ASP A 422 4.86 -18.66 24.46
CA ASP A 422 5.08 -19.99 23.91
C ASP A 422 6.58 -20.17 23.56
N GLU A 423 6.92 -21.15 22.71
CA GLU A 423 8.32 -21.50 22.43
C GLU A 423 9.06 -20.46 21.60
N TYR A 424 8.36 -19.60 20.85
CA TYR A 424 8.98 -18.57 20.02
C TYR A 424 8.45 -17.19 20.36
N THR A 425 8.89 -16.64 21.49
CA THR A 425 8.39 -15.34 21.97
C THR A 425 8.49 -14.12 21.03
N PRO A 426 9.44 -14.01 20.08
CA PRO A 426 9.56 -12.83 19.23
C PRO A 426 8.34 -12.52 18.35
N ASN A 427 7.50 -13.50 18.00
CA ASN A 427 6.32 -13.31 17.14
C ASN A 427 5.00 -13.17 17.91
N ASN A 428 5.04 -13.20 19.25
CA ASN A 428 3.84 -13.22 20.10
C ASN A 428 3.11 -11.89 20.20
N ALA A 429 3.66 -10.82 19.62
CA ALA A 429 3.02 -9.52 19.60
C ALA A 429 3.30 -8.77 18.29
N VAL A 430 2.25 -8.14 17.77
CA VAL A 430 2.34 -7.18 16.67
C VAL A 430 1.70 -5.88 17.09
N ASN A 431 2.27 -4.77 16.65
CA ASN A 431 1.72 -3.45 16.92
C ASN A 431 1.68 -2.58 15.67
N LYS A 432 0.78 -1.61 15.71
CA LYS A 432 0.57 -0.61 14.68
C LYS A 432 0.27 0.73 15.34
N VAL A 433 0.80 1.80 14.76
CA VAL A 433 0.53 3.16 15.19
C VAL A 433 -0.48 3.82 14.26
N VAL A 434 -1.55 4.35 14.83
CA VAL A 434 -2.66 4.98 14.11
C VAL A 434 -2.98 6.35 14.69
N ARG A 435 -3.53 7.25 13.85
CA ARG A 435 -4.12 8.52 14.25
C ARG A 435 -5.55 8.56 13.74
N PHE A 436 -6.51 8.83 14.61
CA PHE A 436 -7.92 8.83 14.24
C PHE A 436 -8.39 10.24 13.89
N PHE A 437 -9.17 10.32 12.82
CA PHE A 437 -10.07 11.43 12.55
C PHE A 437 -11.49 10.94 12.82
N VAL A 438 -12.06 11.42 13.92
CA VAL A 438 -13.37 10.99 14.40
C VAL A 438 -14.43 11.93 13.84
N ALA A 439 -15.40 11.37 13.12
CA ALA A 439 -16.56 12.13 12.68
C ALA A 439 -17.43 12.50 13.89
N ARG A 440 -17.60 13.80 14.15
CA ARG A 440 -18.31 14.33 15.33
C ARG A 440 -19.48 15.22 14.97
N SER A 441 -19.61 15.62 13.71
CA SER A 441 -20.74 16.41 13.23
C SER A 441 -22.06 15.68 13.43
N ASN A 442 -22.97 16.28 14.20
CA ASN A 442 -24.30 15.73 14.45
C ASN A 442 -25.17 15.65 13.18
N VAL A 443 -24.91 16.52 12.21
CA VAL A 443 -25.61 16.55 10.92
C VAL A 443 -24.81 15.88 9.79
N ARG A 444 -23.69 15.21 10.12
CA ARG A 444 -22.78 14.56 9.17
C ARG A 444 -22.35 15.51 8.04
N MET A 445 -21.92 16.70 8.41
CA MET A 445 -21.37 17.71 7.52
C MET A 445 -19.84 17.81 7.70
N LEU A 446 -19.11 17.92 6.60
CA LEU A 446 -17.67 18.15 6.58
C LEU A 446 -17.35 19.42 5.79
N ALA A 447 -16.49 20.28 6.34
CA ALA A 447 -15.79 21.33 5.62
C ALA A 447 -14.35 20.88 5.38
N THR A 448 -13.97 20.69 4.11
CA THR A 448 -12.63 20.24 3.72
C THR A 448 -11.90 21.33 2.95
N ALA A 449 -10.66 21.59 3.32
CA ALA A 449 -9.81 22.61 2.69
C ALA A 449 -8.35 22.16 2.67
N ARG A 450 -7.54 22.80 1.84
CA ARG A 450 -6.08 22.81 2.01
C ARG A 450 -5.69 23.95 2.97
N GLY A 451 -4.58 23.81 3.68
CA GLY A 451 -4.09 24.83 4.59
C GLY A 451 -5.04 25.26 5.71
N ALA A 452 -5.98 24.41 6.14
CA ALA A 452 -6.87 24.76 7.25
C ALA A 452 -6.13 24.94 8.59
N SER A 453 -4.92 24.40 8.69
CA SER A 453 -4.02 24.57 9.85
C SER A 453 -2.93 25.62 9.62
N VAL A 454 -2.94 26.33 8.48
CA VAL A 454 -1.96 27.39 8.21
C VAL A 454 -2.25 28.62 9.07
N ASP A 455 -1.20 29.16 9.68
CA ASP A 455 -1.18 30.47 10.32
C ASP A 455 -0.62 31.51 9.33
N LEU A 456 -1.45 32.48 8.93
CA LEU A 456 -1.06 33.55 8.00
C LEU A 456 -0.19 34.63 8.63
N TYR A 457 -0.13 34.69 9.96
CA TYR A 457 0.67 35.67 10.68
C TYR A 457 2.08 35.13 11.01
N ALA A 458 2.31 33.84 10.78
CA ALA A 458 3.60 33.20 10.95
C ALA A 458 4.38 33.10 9.63
N GLY A 459 5.59 33.65 9.61
CA GLY A 459 6.51 33.56 8.47
C GLY A 459 6.01 34.30 7.22
N THR A 460 6.35 33.75 6.04
CA THR A 460 5.96 34.32 4.74
C THR A 460 5.04 33.34 4.02
N PRO A 461 3.72 33.41 4.21
CA PRO A 461 2.78 32.49 3.58
C PRO A 461 2.77 32.66 2.05
N THR A 462 2.72 31.54 1.34
CA THR A 462 2.57 31.56 -0.13
C THR A 462 1.19 32.09 -0.54
N GLN A 463 1.08 32.60 -1.77
CA GLN A 463 -0.21 33.05 -2.30
C GLN A 463 -1.30 31.95 -2.25
N ASN A 464 -0.92 30.69 -2.45
CA ASN A 464 -1.85 29.57 -2.34
C ASN A 464 -2.33 29.34 -0.90
N GLN A 465 -1.42 29.43 0.07
CA GLN A 465 -1.75 29.31 1.50
C GLN A 465 -2.69 30.43 1.94
N ILE A 466 -2.45 31.67 1.51
CA ILE A 466 -3.33 32.82 1.79
C ILE A 466 -4.72 32.56 1.18
N ALA A 467 -4.78 32.22 -0.11
CA ALA A 467 -6.06 31.99 -0.79
C ALA A 467 -6.85 30.85 -0.15
N SER A 468 -6.20 29.71 0.11
CA SER A 468 -6.85 28.54 0.71
C SER A 468 -7.40 28.83 2.10
N ARG A 469 -6.62 29.54 2.93
CA ARG A 469 -7.03 29.93 4.28
C ARG A 469 -8.22 30.88 4.27
N LEU A 470 -8.17 31.95 3.46
CA LEU A 470 -9.27 32.91 3.36
C LEU A 470 -10.57 32.26 2.84
N ASN A 471 -10.45 31.29 1.93
CA ASN A 471 -11.61 30.56 1.42
C ASN A 471 -12.27 29.70 2.50
N ILE A 472 -11.50 28.96 3.31
CA ILE A 472 -12.09 28.14 4.39
C ILE A 472 -12.62 29.02 5.53
N ASP A 473 -11.97 30.14 5.85
CA ASP A 473 -12.50 31.12 6.81
C ASP A 473 -13.85 31.69 6.33
N SER A 474 -14.00 31.94 5.02
CA SER A 474 -15.28 32.38 4.45
C SER A 474 -16.37 31.31 4.52
N VAL A 475 -16.03 30.03 4.27
CA VAL A 475 -16.97 28.90 4.40
C VAL A 475 -17.42 28.74 5.85
N THR A 476 -16.48 28.71 6.79
CA THR A 476 -16.77 28.53 8.22
C THR A 476 -17.59 29.70 8.79
N TYR A 477 -17.24 30.94 8.45
CA TYR A 477 -18.01 32.13 8.81
C TYR A 477 -19.45 32.08 8.28
N THR A 478 -19.63 31.65 7.02
CA THR A 478 -20.96 31.54 6.42
C THR A 478 -21.78 30.45 7.10
N LEU A 479 -21.18 29.28 7.38
CA LEU A 479 -21.82 28.19 8.11
C LEU A 479 -22.31 28.65 9.49
N GLU A 480 -21.47 29.39 10.22
CA GLU A 480 -21.84 29.96 11.51
C GLU A 480 -23.02 30.93 11.39
N ARG A 481 -22.99 31.83 10.41
CA ARG A 481 -24.05 32.83 10.18
C ARG A 481 -25.41 32.21 9.85
N ILE A 482 -25.44 31.03 9.22
CA ILE A 482 -26.68 30.29 8.93
C ILE A 482 -27.07 29.31 10.05
N GLY A 483 -26.38 29.35 11.19
CA GLY A 483 -26.71 28.58 12.39
C GLY A 483 -25.97 27.25 12.55
N TYR A 484 -25.10 26.87 11.61
CA TYR A 484 -24.20 25.73 11.76
C TYR A 484 -22.90 26.18 12.44
N ALA A 485 -22.96 26.39 13.75
CA ALA A 485 -21.80 26.78 14.54
C ALA A 485 -21.13 25.58 15.22
N ASN A 486 -19.80 25.63 15.33
CA ASN A 486 -19.04 24.71 16.18
C ASN A 486 -18.77 25.38 17.52
N ASN A 487 -19.42 24.90 18.57
CA ASN A 487 -19.15 25.25 19.96
C ASN A 487 -18.82 23.97 20.75
N PRO A 488 -17.55 23.53 20.75
CA PRO A 488 -17.14 22.33 21.45
C PRO A 488 -17.39 22.38 22.96
N ALA A 489 -17.32 23.57 23.59
CA ALA A 489 -17.61 23.75 25.02
C ALA A 489 -19.10 23.51 25.34
N GLY A 490 -19.99 23.87 24.41
CA GLY A 490 -21.41 23.57 24.49
C GLY A 490 -21.81 22.19 23.94
N SER A 491 -20.85 21.32 23.59
CA SER A 491 -21.09 20.03 22.90
C SER A 491 -21.84 20.16 21.57
N VAL A 492 -21.76 21.31 20.90
CA VAL A 492 -22.36 21.53 19.59
C VAL A 492 -21.27 21.46 18.53
N ILE A 493 -21.27 20.41 17.72
CA ILE A 493 -20.40 20.29 16.55
C ILE A 493 -21.31 20.12 15.34
N ALA A 494 -21.54 21.21 14.62
CA ALA A 494 -22.38 21.23 13.43
C ALA A 494 -21.65 20.64 12.23
N TYR A 495 -20.34 20.87 12.09
CA TYR A 495 -19.55 20.34 10.99
C TYR A 495 -18.14 19.96 11.44
N ASP A 496 -17.57 18.94 10.79
CA ASP A 496 -16.19 18.55 11.00
C ASP A 496 -15.27 19.33 10.04
N VAL A 497 -14.00 19.51 10.40
CA VAL A 497 -13.01 20.19 9.55
C VAL A 497 -11.89 19.24 9.19
N LEU A 498 -11.63 19.08 7.89
CA LEU A 498 -10.51 18.31 7.36
C LEU A 498 -9.52 19.24 6.64
N ASP A 499 -8.25 19.14 7.03
CA ASP A 499 -7.14 19.75 6.33
C ASP A 499 -6.48 18.73 5.40
N ARG A 500 -6.68 18.86 4.09
CA ARG A 500 -6.20 17.92 3.07
C ARG A 500 -4.68 17.92 2.93
N ASP A 501 -3.98 18.98 3.33
CA ASP A 501 -2.50 19.01 3.30
C ASP A 501 -1.88 18.20 4.46
N ASN A 502 -2.67 17.96 5.51
CA ASN A 502 -2.21 17.35 6.75
C ASN A 502 -2.93 16.02 7.02
N PHE A 503 -3.45 15.38 5.97
CA PHE A 503 -4.05 14.07 6.00
C PHE A 503 -3.65 13.28 4.75
N GLU A 504 -3.36 11.98 4.91
CA GLU A 504 -2.94 11.14 3.79
C GLU A 504 -4.08 11.00 2.77
N GLU A 505 -3.90 11.51 1.55
CA GLU A 505 -4.94 11.56 0.50
C GLU A 505 -5.53 10.17 0.22
N ARG A 506 -4.72 9.11 0.29
CA ARG A 506 -5.16 7.72 0.06
C ARG A 506 -5.98 7.13 1.20
N ALA A 507 -6.02 7.79 2.35
CA ALA A 507 -6.72 7.34 3.54
C ALA A 507 -8.06 8.07 3.78
N ILE A 508 -8.35 9.12 3.02
CA ILE A 508 -9.57 9.93 3.17
C ILE A 508 -10.79 9.11 2.74
N ASP A 509 -11.85 9.19 3.55
CA ASP A 509 -13.15 8.59 3.26
C ASP A 509 -14.27 9.60 3.53
N TYR A 510 -14.76 10.22 2.45
CA TYR A 510 -15.87 11.17 2.52
C TYR A 510 -17.24 10.48 2.70
N SER A 511 -17.34 9.17 2.49
CA SER A 511 -18.63 8.45 2.49
C SER A 511 -19.31 8.44 3.86
N ILE A 512 -18.55 8.65 4.93
CA ILE A 512 -19.06 8.80 6.30
C ILE A 512 -19.93 10.06 6.46
N TYR A 513 -19.78 11.05 5.57
CA TYR A 513 -20.53 12.30 5.58
C TYR A 513 -21.74 12.28 4.66
N ARG A 514 -22.73 13.14 4.96
CA ARG A 514 -23.90 13.40 4.12
C ARG A 514 -23.70 14.64 3.24
N THR A 515 -22.97 15.63 3.76
CA THR A 515 -22.69 16.89 3.07
C THR A 515 -21.21 17.20 3.16
N VAL A 516 -20.58 17.48 2.03
CA VAL A 516 -19.17 17.89 1.93
C VAL A 516 -19.12 19.29 1.31
N PHE A 517 -18.62 20.25 2.08
CA PHE A 517 -18.23 21.57 1.61
C PHE A 517 -16.75 21.56 1.28
N TRP A 518 -16.43 21.83 0.02
CA TRP A 518 -15.07 21.85 -0.50
C TRP A 518 -14.61 23.29 -0.69
N SER A 519 -13.66 23.71 0.13
CA SER A 519 -12.94 24.97 -0.08
C SER A 519 -11.83 24.76 -1.11
N SER A 520 -11.79 25.60 -2.15
CA SER A 520 -10.73 25.59 -3.15
C SER A 520 -9.47 26.32 -2.70
N ASP A 521 -8.37 25.97 -3.35
CA ASP A 521 -7.16 26.78 -3.42
C ASP A 521 -6.90 27.16 -4.90
N ASN A 522 -5.67 27.56 -5.24
CA ASN A 522 -5.30 27.87 -6.63
C ASN A 522 -4.85 26.63 -7.42
N ASN A 523 -4.81 25.45 -6.82
CA ASN A 523 -4.33 24.24 -7.48
C ASN A 523 -5.47 23.46 -8.15
N PRO A 524 -5.17 22.67 -9.19
CA PRO A 524 -6.11 21.67 -9.69
C PRO A 524 -6.42 20.63 -8.60
N LEU A 525 -7.57 19.98 -8.71
CA LEU A 525 -7.86 18.81 -7.87
C LEU A 525 -6.81 17.73 -8.15
N THR A 526 -6.35 17.02 -7.12
CA THR A 526 -5.48 15.86 -7.34
C THR A 526 -6.30 14.70 -7.92
N ARG A 527 -5.61 13.71 -8.47
CA ARG A 527 -6.25 12.47 -8.96
C ARG A 527 -7.02 11.77 -7.83
N PHE A 528 -6.44 11.69 -6.63
CA PHE A 528 -7.08 11.04 -5.49
C PHE A 528 -8.31 11.84 -5.04
N GLU A 529 -8.22 13.17 -4.98
CA GLU A 529 -9.38 14.02 -4.67
C GLU A 529 -10.52 13.82 -5.67
N ARG A 530 -10.25 13.80 -6.98
CA ARG A 530 -11.28 13.54 -8.00
C ARG A 530 -11.91 12.16 -7.84
N ARG A 531 -11.09 11.13 -7.60
CA ARG A 531 -11.57 9.75 -7.37
C ARG A 531 -12.46 9.69 -6.14
N ASP A 532 -12.03 10.26 -5.03
CA ASP A 532 -12.73 10.19 -3.75
C ASP A 532 -14.04 11.00 -3.78
N LEU A 533 -14.06 12.14 -4.47
CA LEU A 533 -15.30 12.90 -4.74
C LEU A 533 -16.26 12.13 -5.64
N ARG A 534 -15.77 11.44 -6.67
CA ARG A 534 -16.60 10.59 -7.53
C ARG A 534 -17.22 9.44 -6.72
N ALA A 535 -16.42 8.75 -5.89
CA ALA A 535 -16.88 7.70 -4.99
C ALA A 535 -17.90 8.24 -3.97
N TYR A 536 -17.67 9.41 -3.40
CA TYR A 536 -18.59 10.07 -2.48
C TYR A 536 -19.95 10.35 -3.12
N VAL A 537 -19.99 11.01 -4.28
CA VAL A 537 -21.25 11.31 -4.98
C VAL A 537 -21.97 10.03 -5.38
N ALA A 538 -21.24 9.01 -5.83
CA ALA A 538 -21.79 7.70 -6.19
C ALA A 538 -22.29 6.87 -5.00
N SER A 539 -21.78 7.11 -3.78
CA SER A 539 -22.20 6.40 -2.56
C SER A 539 -23.60 6.79 -2.05
N GLY A 540 -24.29 7.69 -2.74
CA GLY A 540 -25.67 8.04 -2.42
C GLY A 540 -26.64 6.89 -2.65
N THR A 541 -27.58 6.71 -1.73
CA THR A 541 -28.67 5.74 -1.86
C THR A 541 -30.02 6.46 -1.86
N ALA A 542 -31.09 5.75 -2.21
CA ALA A 542 -32.45 6.29 -2.13
C ALA A 542 -32.80 6.81 -0.71
N LEU A 543 -32.18 6.22 0.32
CA LEU A 543 -32.39 6.59 1.73
C LEU A 543 -31.42 7.67 2.23
N SER A 544 -30.29 7.88 1.55
CA SER A 544 -29.25 8.84 1.97
C SER A 544 -28.68 9.58 0.78
N LYS A 545 -29.24 10.76 0.50
CA LYS A 545 -28.69 11.69 -0.50
C LYS A 545 -27.33 12.25 -0.03
N LYS A 546 -26.34 12.22 -0.92
CA LYS A 546 -25.04 12.87 -0.76
C LYS A 546 -25.07 14.26 -1.40
N ASN A 547 -24.56 15.27 -0.68
CA ASN A 547 -24.47 16.64 -1.18
C ASN A 547 -23.00 17.06 -1.25
N LEU A 548 -22.59 17.56 -2.41
CA LEU A 548 -21.26 18.12 -2.63
C LEU A 548 -21.43 19.60 -3.01
N ALA A 549 -20.81 20.50 -2.25
CA ALA A 549 -20.77 21.92 -2.54
C ALA A 549 -19.30 22.34 -2.66
N ILE A 550 -18.89 22.79 -3.84
CA ILE A 550 -17.53 23.23 -4.11
C ILE A 550 -17.52 24.74 -4.32
N ALA A 551 -16.73 25.45 -3.51
CA ALA A 551 -16.45 26.86 -3.70
C ALA A 551 -15.08 26.98 -4.37
N GLY A 552 -15.05 27.35 -5.66
CA GLY A 552 -13.81 27.57 -6.42
C GLY A 552 -14.02 28.01 -7.86
N GLN A 553 -13.10 28.83 -8.38
CA GLN A 553 -13.23 29.51 -9.69
C GLN A 553 -12.32 28.94 -10.79
N ASN A 554 -11.46 27.97 -10.47
CA ASN A 554 -10.39 27.51 -11.36
C ASN A 554 -10.59 26.09 -11.90
N TYR A 555 -11.39 25.25 -11.26
CA TYR A 555 -11.44 23.82 -11.63
C TYR A 555 -11.84 23.56 -13.09
N PRO A 556 -12.87 24.21 -13.68
CA PRO A 556 -13.22 23.93 -15.08
C PRO A 556 -12.11 24.28 -16.08
N ARG A 557 -11.30 25.31 -15.81
CA ARG A 557 -10.17 25.69 -16.70
C ARG A 557 -8.90 24.90 -16.44
N GLN A 558 -8.75 24.32 -15.26
CA GLN A 558 -7.60 23.49 -14.87
C GLN A 558 -7.74 22.03 -15.32
N HIS A 559 -8.93 21.62 -15.75
CA HIS A 559 -9.27 20.25 -16.11
C HIS A 559 -9.85 20.22 -17.53
N VAL A 560 -9.00 20.52 -18.53
CA VAL A 560 -9.35 20.53 -19.96
C VAL A 560 -8.60 19.41 -20.68
N GLY A 561 -9.33 18.46 -21.26
CA GLY A 561 -8.78 17.23 -21.84
C GLY A 561 -9.30 15.95 -21.19
N MET A 562 -9.32 14.87 -21.95
CA MET A 562 -9.89 13.57 -21.54
C MET A 562 -8.84 12.60 -20.97
N ASP A 563 -7.58 13.00 -20.87
CA ASP A 563 -6.54 12.21 -20.22
C ASP A 563 -6.71 12.20 -18.69
N VAL A 564 -5.98 11.32 -18.02
CA VAL A 564 -6.16 11.07 -16.58
C VAL A 564 -5.72 12.28 -15.72
N ILE A 565 -4.81 13.11 -16.21
CA ILE A 565 -4.33 14.30 -15.50
C ILE A 565 -5.39 15.39 -15.53
N ASN A 566 -5.94 15.65 -16.72
CA ASN A 566 -6.94 16.70 -16.92
C ASN A 566 -8.34 16.25 -16.50
N ASP A 567 -8.78 15.03 -16.81
CA ASP A 567 -10.06 14.43 -16.41
C ASP A 567 -11.26 15.37 -16.55
N GLN A 568 -11.44 15.97 -17.73
CA GLN A 568 -12.58 16.85 -18.02
C GLN A 568 -13.93 16.15 -17.80
N ALA A 569 -13.98 14.83 -17.97
CA ALA A 569 -15.16 14.02 -17.68
C ALA A 569 -15.62 14.16 -16.23
N PHE A 570 -14.70 14.23 -15.26
CA PHE A 570 -15.05 14.51 -13.86
C PHE A 570 -15.78 15.86 -13.71
N ILE A 571 -15.26 16.91 -14.32
CA ILE A 571 -15.87 18.26 -14.24
C ILE A 571 -17.29 18.24 -14.81
N GLN A 572 -17.48 17.63 -15.98
CA GLN A 572 -18.76 17.64 -16.66
C GLN A 572 -19.80 16.70 -16.01
N SER A 573 -19.37 15.56 -15.46
CA SER A 573 -20.29 14.56 -14.90
C SER A 573 -20.57 14.75 -13.41
N VAL A 574 -19.55 15.08 -12.62
CA VAL A 574 -19.65 15.22 -11.16
C VAL A 574 -19.98 16.66 -10.77
N LEU A 575 -19.21 17.63 -11.28
CA LEU A 575 -19.47 19.04 -10.95
C LEU A 575 -20.57 19.66 -11.82
N ARG A 576 -20.80 19.10 -13.01
CA ARG A 576 -21.78 19.58 -14.00
C ARG A 576 -21.54 21.02 -14.42
N VAL A 577 -20.28 21.37 -14.61
CA VAL A 577 -19.84 22.70 -15.06
C VAL A 577 -19.12 22.57 -16.41
N ASN A 578 -19.22 23.59 -17.26
CA ASN A 578 -18.45 23.69 -18.50
C ASN A 578 -17.49 24.88 -18.44
N ASN A 579 -16.31 24.71 -19.05
CA ASN A 579 -15.42 25.83 -19.32
C ASN A 579 -15.87 26.54 -20.61
N VAL A 580 -16.20 27.83 -20.54
CA VAL A 580 -16.59 28.64 -21.70
C VAL A 580 -15.44 29.60 -22.03
N PRO A 581 -14.78 29.48 -23.20
CA PRO A 581 -13.76 30.43 -23.64
C PRO A 581 -14.37 31.82 -23.97
N PRO A 582 -13.67 32.94 -23.72
CA PRO A 582 -12.38 33.07 -23.04
C PRO A 582 -12.57 32.89 -21.53
N GLY A 583 -11.82 31.95 -20.93
CA GLY A 583 -12.03 31.50 -19.55
C GLY A 583 -11.70 32.55 -18.49
N ASN A 584 -12.62 33.48 -18.28
CA ASN A 584 -12.63 34.39 -17.13
C ASN A 584 -13.13 33.66 -15.87
N PRO A 585 -12.74 34.11 -14.65
CA PRO A 585 -13.22 33.51 -13.41
C PRO A 585 -14.75 33.61 -13.31
N CYS A 586 -15.43 32.44 -13.36
CA CYS A 586 -16.87 32.21 -13.24
C CYS A 586 -17.78 32.80 -14.34
N GLN A 587 -18.44 31.95 -15.13
CA GLN A 587 -19.79 32.23 -15.64
C GLN A 587 -20.80 31.38 -14.87
N GLN A 588 -21.86 32.06 -14.42
CA GLN A 588 -22.93 31.59 -13.55
C GLN A 588 -23.69 30.39 -14.14
N HIS A 589 -24.20 29.53 -13.25
CA HIS A 589 -25.46 28.80 -13.48
C HIS A 589 -26.59 29.52 -12.77
#